data_AF-A0A258I422-F1
#
_entry.id   AF-A0A258I422-F1
#
_cell.length_a   1.000
_cell.length_b   1.000
_cell.length_c   1.000
_cell.angle_alpha   90.00
_cell.angle_beta   90.00
_cell.angle_gamma   90.00
#
_symmetry.space_group_name_H-M   'P 1'
#
loop_
_entity.id
_entity.type
_entity.pdbx_description
1 polymer ?
#
loop_
_entity_poly.entity_id
_entity_poly.type
_entity_poly.pdbx_seq_one_letter_code
_entity_poly.pdbx_strand_id
1 'polypeptide(L)'
;MNLGLFSLELMYGILFSMLNIAIQAVVSVGLIRFMRGLQQRTIKRHRVLALAGAMMATGALLTFSHMMQVWIWARAYDLVGAVKTEDAYYFAFVNFTTLGYGDIIAARPWRLLGPITAANGMLLFGMSTALIFAVMTRAATVLHVYDTPQRRKPAHRHKEKADAEEPQPPPGV
;
A
#
# COMPACT_ATOMS: atom_id res chain seq x y z
N MET A 1 31.76 -22.70 -7.71
CA MET A 1 30.82 -21.95 -6.84
C MET A 1 30.86 -22.60 -5.47
N ASN A 2 31.21 -21.86 -4.42
CA ASN A 2 31.22 -22.40 -3.07
C ASN A 2 29.77 -22.40 -2.57
N LEU A 3 29.14 -23.58 -2.47
CA LEU A 3 27.73 -23.73 -2.10
C LEU A 3 27.38 -22.99 -0.79
N GLY A 4 28.31 -22.96 0.18
CA GLY A 4 28.12 -22.25 1.44
C GLY A 4 28.03 -20.71 1.29
N LEU A 5 28.80 -20.10 0.39
CA LEU A 5 28.75 -18.64 0.17
C LEU A 5 27.42 -18.22 -0.48
N PHE A 6 26.92 -19.04 -1.40
CA PHE A 6 25.63 -18.81 -2.05
C PHE A 6 24.47 -18.84 -1.04
N SER A 7 24.45 -19.83 -0.12
CA SER A 7 23.45 -19.90 0.94
C SER A 7 23.52 -18.71 1.90
N LEU A 8 24.72 -18.20 2.19
CA LEU A 8 24.90 -17.01 3.04
C LEU A 8 24.37 -15.74 2.38
N GLU A 9 24.63 -15.52 1.09
CA GLU A 9 24.09 -14.38 0.33
C GLU A 9 22.56 -14.35 0.37
N LEU A 10 21.92 -15.50 0.15
CA LEU A 10 20.46 -15.62 0.19
C LEU A 10 19.92 -15.32 1.59
N MET A 11 20.50 -15.94 2.62
CA MET A 11 20.05 -15.75 4.00
C MET A 11 20.21 -14.29 4.44
N TYR A 12 21.33 -13.66 4.07
CA TYR A 12 21.57 -12.24 4.31
C TYR A 12 20.53 -11.37 3.59
N GLY A 13 20.33 -11.58 2.28
CA GLY A 13 19.34 -10.81 1.51
C GLY A 13 17.90 -10.98 2.02
N ILE A 14 17.51 -12.19 2.42
CA ILE A 14 16.19 -12.48 3.00
C ILE A 14 16.02 -11.77 4.34
N LEU A 15 17.05 -11.77 5.20
CA LEU A 15 17.01 -11.11 6.51
C LEU A 15 16.69 -9.60 6.36
N PHE A 16 17.43 -8.89 5.51
CA PHE A 16 17.19 -7.46 5.26
C PHE A 16 15.84 -7.21 4.57
N SER A 17 15.43 -8.11 3.66
CA SER A 17 14.11 -8.02 3.03
C SER A 17 12.98 -8.14 4.06
N MET A 18 13.08 -9.12 4.98
CA MET A 18 12.11 -9.31 6.07
C MET A 18 12.05 -8.12 6.99
N LEU A 19 13.20 -7.53 7.34
CA LEU A 19 13.27 -6.30 8.14
C LEU A 19 12.51 -5.16 7.46
N ASN A 20 12.77 -4.91 6.17
CA ASN A 20 12.08 -3.86 5.42
C ASN A 20 10.57 -4.13 5.28
N ILE A 21 10.17 -5.38 5.07
CA ILE A 21 8.76 -5.77 5.03
C ILE A 21 8.08 -5.54 6.38
N ALA A 22 8.74 -5.86 7.50
CA ALA A 22 8.22 -5.60 8.83
C ALA A 22 8.04 -4.08 9.08
N ILE A 23 9.04 -3.27 8.71
CA ILE A 23 8.96 -1.81 8.78
C ILE A 23 7.79 -1.29 7.94
N GLN A 24 7.68 -1.75 6.70
CA GLN A 24 6.59 -1.36 5.80
C GLN A 24 5.23 -1.77 6.36
N ALA A 25 5.10 -2.96 6.95
CA ALA A 25 3.87 -3.40 7.58
C ALA A 25 3.47 -2.49 8.76
N VAL A 26 4.42 -2.10 9.61
CA VAL A 26 4.18 -1.17 10.71
C VAL A 26 3.73 0.21 10.20
N VAL A 27 4.42 0.75 9.20
CA VAL A 27 4.03 2.01 8.53
C VAL A 27 2.62 1.91 7.95
N SER A 28 2.33 0.80 7.26
CA SER A 28 1.03 0.53 6.64
C SER A 28 -0.09 0.53 7.68
N VAL A 29 0.09 -0.19 8.78
CA VAL A 29 -0.88 -0.24 9.87
C VAL A 29 -1.04 1.12 10.55
N GLY A 30 0.07 1.85 10.76
CA GLY A 30 0.05 3.21 11.31
C GLY A 30 -0.74 4.17 10.44
N LEU A 31 -0.52 4.13 9.13
CA LEU A 31 -1.22 4.93 8.13
C LEU A 31 -2.73 4.63 8.12
N ILE A 32 -3.11 3.36 8.12
CA ILE A 32 -4.51 2.93 8.19
C ILE A 32 -5.17 3.45 9.48
N ARG A 33 -4.49 3.36 10.62
CA ARG A 33 -5.00 3.88 11.91
C ARG A 33 -5.16 5.40 11.88
N PHE A 34 -4.16 6.12 11.37
CA PHE A 34 -4.20 7.58 11.22
C PHE A 34 -5.40 8.02 10.38
N MET A 35 -5.65 7.36 9.26
CA MET A 35 -6.81 7.65 8.39
C MET A 35 -8.14 7.38 9.07
N ARG A 36 -8.26 6.28 9.82
CA ARG A 36 -9.48 5.98 10.60
C ARG A 36 -9.73 7.05 11.66
N GLY A 37 -8.68 7.57 12.29
CA GLY A 37 -8.76 8.64 13.30
C GLY A 37 -9.22 9.98 12.70
N LEU A 38 -8.63 10.40 11.58
CA LEU A 38 -9.06 11.60 10.85
C LEU A 38 -10.53 11.52 10.42
N GLN A 39 -10.99 10.33 10.02
CA GLN A 39 -12.37 10.14 9.60
C GLN A 39 -13.38 10.40 10.72
N GLN A 40 -13.14 9.92 11.95
CA GLN A 40 -14.08 10.14 13.06
C GLN A 40 -14.22 11.62 13.44
N ARG A 41 -13.20 12.43 13.14
CA ARG A 41 -13.17 13.86 13.43
C ARG A 41 -13.61 14.74 12.26
N THR A 42 -14.15 14.18 11.17
CA THR A 42 -14.46 14.96 9.95
C THR A 42 -15.48 16.06 10.21
N ILE A 43 -14.95 17.27 10.40
CA ILE A 43 -15.68 18.54 10.49
C ILE A 43 -16.35 18.80 9.14
N LYS A 44 -17.67 19.02 9.15
CA LYS A 44 -18.54 19.09 7.96
C LYS A 44 -18.16 20.17 6.93
N ARG A 45 -17.30 21.13 7.27
CA ARG A 45 -17.08 22.36 6.48
C ARG A 45 -15.94 22.31 5.45
N HIS A 46 -14.89 21.49 5.64
CA HIS A 46 -13.70 21.47 4.76
C HIS A 46 -13.26 20.03 4.35
N ARG A 47 -14.22 19.17 4.02
CA ARG A 47 -13.97 17.73 3.78
C ARG A 47 -13.01 17.44 2.63
N VAL A 48 -13.15 18.14 1.50
CA VAL A 48 -12.30 17.92 0.31
C VAL A 48 -10.85 18.27 0.61
N LEU A 49 -10.61 19.44 1.23
CA LEU A 49 -9.27 19.88 1.65
C LEU A 49 -8.65 18.93 2.67
N ALA A 50 -9.43 18.44 3.64
CA ALA A 50 -8.96 17.46 4.62
C ALA A 50 -8.56 16.11 3.97
N LEU A 51 -9.35 15.63 3.01
CA LEU A 51 -9.03 14.41 2.24
C LEU A 51 -7.79 14.59 1.37
N ALA A 52 -7.69 15.70 0.64
CA ALA A 52 -6.52 16.03 -0.17
C ALA A 52 -5.25 16.14 0.70
N GLY A 53 -5.34 16.79 1.86
CA GLY A 53 -4.26 16.86 2.84
C GLY A 53 -3.86 15.48 3.38
N ALA A 54 -4.83 14.61 3.67
CA ALA A 54 -4.56 13.24 4.11
C ALA A 54 -3.86 12.41 3.02
N MET A 55 -4.26 12.55 1.75
CA MET A 55 -3.61 11.88 0.62
C MET A 55 -2.17 12.37 0.41
N MET A 56 -1.95 13.68 0.49
CA MET A 56 -0.60 14.26 0.40
C MET A 56 0.30 13.78 1.55
N ALA A 57 -0.20 13.82 2.78
CA ALA A 57 0.54 13.32 3.95
C ALA A 57 0.86 11.81 3.81
N THR A 58 -0.07 11.03 3.26
CA THR A 58 0.12 9.61 2.97
C THR A 58 1.27 9.39 1.99
N GLY A 59 1.23 10.09 0.84
CA GLY A 59 2.28 10.00 -0.17
C GLY A 59 3.64 10.38 0.40
N ALA A 60 3.72 11.50 1.13
CA ALA A 60 4.96 11.94 1.77
C ALA A 60 5.52 10.92 2.77
N LEU A 61 4.66 10.35 3.64
CA LEU A 61 5.06 9.35 4.62
C LEU A 61 5.57 8.08 3.95
N LEU A 62 4.88 7.62 2.90
CA LEU A 62 5.31 6.45 2.13
C LEU A 62 6.65 6.72 1.43
N THR A 63 6.82 7.88 0.77
CA THR A 63 8.09 8.25 0.14
C THR A 63 9.23 8.24 1.15
N PHE A 64 9.06 8.88 2.31
CA PHE A 64 10.06 8.88 3.37
C PHE A 64 10.37 7.46 3.87
N SER A 65 9.35 6.62 4.01
CA SER A 65 9.51 5.22 4.44
C SER A 65 10.36 4.42 3.44
N HIS A 66 10.16 4.60 2.14
CA HIS A 66 11.00 3.93 1.13
C HIS A 66 12.44 4.45 1.15
N MET A 67 12.67 5.76 1.37
CA MET A 67 14.03 6.30 1.54
C MET A 67 14.76 5.61 2.71
N MET A 68 14.07 5.38 3.84
CA MET A 68 14.64 4.65 4.96
C MET A 68 14.94 3.19 4.63
N GLN A 69 14.07 2.51 3.87
CA GLN A 69 14.29 1.12 3.45
C GLN A 69 15.47 0.98 2.47
N VAL A 70 15.62 1.95 1.57
CA VAL A 70 16.79 2.07 0.68
C VAL A 70 18.05 2.27 1.51
N TRP A 71 18.00 3.14 2.52
CA TRP A 71 19.11 3.37 3.42
C TRP A 71 19.53 2.10 4.19
N ILE A 72 18.57 1.28 4.63
CA ILE A 72 18.84 -0.02 5.25
C ILE A 72 19.57 -0.96 4.27
N TRP A 73 19.16 -0.99 3.00
CA TRP A 73 19.87 -1.75 1.97
C TRP A 73 21.27 -1.20 1.69
N ALA A 74 21.44 0.12 1.65
CA ALA A 74 22.74 0.76 1.48
C ALA A 74 23.72 0.31 2.58
N ARG A 75 23.27 0.32 3.84
CA ARG A 75 24.04 -0.21 4.98
C ARG A 75 24.31 -1.70 4.83
N ALA A 76 23.34 -2.48 4.34
CA ALA A 76 23.54 -3.91 4.09
C ALA A 76 24.67 -4.18 3.09
N TYR A 77 24.81 -3.34 2.05
CA TYR A 77 25.90 -3.40 1.08
C TYR A 77 27.24 -2.94 1.65
N ASP A 78 27.23 -1.86 2.44
CA ASP A 78 28.43 -1.35 3.12
C ASP A 78 29.06 -2.41 4.02
N LEU A 79 28.24 -3.09 4.83
CA LEU A 79 28.69 -4.07 5.83
C LEU A 79 29.43 -5.27 5.22
N VAL A 80 29.07 -5.65 3.99
CA VAL A 80 29.68 -6.78 3.29
C VAL A 80 30.76 -6.35 2.29
N GLY A 81 31.01 -5.05 2.16
CA GLY A 81 31.94 -4.48 1.19
C GLY A 81 31.55 -4.79 -0.25
N ALA A 82 30.25 -4.88 -0.55
CA ALA A 82 29.78 -5.23 -1.90
C ALA A 82 30.07 -4.14 -2.93
N VAL A 83 30.11 -2.88 -2.49
CA VAL A 83 30.41 -1.68 -3.29
C VAL A 83 31.17 -0.69 -2.42
N LYS A 84 31.70 0.39 -3.02
CA LYS A 84 32.31 1.49 -2.27
C LYS A 84 31.25 2.20 -1.42
N THR A 85 31.64 2.69 -0.24
CA THR A 85 30.71 3.33 0.71
C THR A 85 29.99 4.55 0.14
N GLU A 86 30.69 5.32 -0.69
CA GLU A 86 30.13 6.50 -1.38
C GLU A 86 29.03 6.14 -2.40
N ASP A 87 29.11 4.94 -2.97
CA ASP A 87 28.21 4.45 -4.00
C ASP A 87 27.06 3.62 -3.44
N ALA A 88 27.14 3.16 -2.17
CA ALA A 88 26.24 2.18 -1.61
C ALA A 88 24.77 2.63 -1.57
N TYR A 89 24.52 3.90 -1.24
CA TYR A 89 23.15 4.43 -1.26
C TYR A 89 22.60 4.53 -2.68
N TYR A 90 23.41 5.00 -3.63
CA TYR A 90 23.03 5.08 -5.04
C TYR A 90 22.74 3.69 -5.62
N PHE A 91 23.65 2.74 -5.43
CA PHE A 91 23.49 1.36 -5.87
C PHE A 91 22.25 0.70 -5.25
N ALA A 92 22.04 0.87 -3.94
CA ALA A 92 20.83 0.39 -3.28
C ALA A 92 19.57 1.01 -3.89
N PHE A 93 19.58 2.33 -4.14
CA PHE A 93 18.43 3.04 -4.66
C PHE A 93 18.06 2.61 -6.08
N VAL A 94 19.05 2.50 -6.96
CA VAL A 94 18.89 2.04 -8.35
C VAL A 94 18.35 0.62 -8.40
N ASN A 95 18.85 -0.29 -7.56
CA ASN A 95 18.32 -1.66 -7.50
C ASN A 95 16.92 -1.68 -6.88
N PHE A 96 16.71 -1.02 -5.75
CA PHE A 96 15.44 -1.00 -5.01
C PHE A 96 14.29 -0.43 -5.85
N THR A 97 14.56 0.59 -6.67
CA THR A 97 13.58 1.16 -7.60
C THR A 97 13.47 0.39 -8.92
N THR A 98 14.19 -0.74 -9.06
CA THR A 98 14.26 -1.58 -10.27
C THR A 98 14.81 -0.89 -11.51
N LEU A 99 15.47 0.27 -11.32
CA LEU A 99 15.99 1.11 -12.38
C LEU A 99 17.20 0.46 -13.09
N GLY A 100 18.08 -0.16 -12.30
CA GLY A 100 19.10 -1.08 -12.81
C GLY A 100 20.05 -0.52 -13.88
N TYR A 101 20.53 0.72 -13.73
CA TYR A 101 21.44 1.35 -14.70
C TYR A 101 22.66 0.51 -15.09
N GLY A 102 23.15 -0.34 -14.18
CA GLY A 102 24.24 -1.27 -14.44
C GLY A 102 25.63 -0.64 -14.52
N ASP A 103 25.72 0.64 -14.16
CA ASP A 103 26.95 1.42 -14.03
C ASP A 103 27.79 0.98 -12.81
N ILE A 104 27.11 0.58 -11.73
CA ILE A 104 27.73 -0.03 -10.54
C ILE A 104 27.23 -1.45 -10.38
N ILE A 105 28.14 -2.39 -10.14
CA ILE A 105 27.83 -3.82 -9.96
C ILE A 105 28.49 -4.28 -8.67
N ALA A 106 27.73 -5.01 -7.82
CA ALA A 106 28.26 -5.60 -6.61
C ALA A 106 29.43 -6.57 -6.91
N ALA A 107 30.48 -6.51 -6.09
CA ALA A 107 31.62 -7.41 -6.17
C ALA A 107 31.20 -8.86 -5.89
N ARG A 108 31.89 -9.83 -6.51
CA ARG A 108 31.76 -11.23 -6.09
C ARG A 108 32.31 -11.38 -4.66
N PRO A 109 31.63 -12.13 -3.77
CA PRO A 109 30.55 -13.07 -4.05
C PRO A 109 29.14 -12.43 -4.13
N TRP A 110 28.90 -11.30 -3.47
CA TRP A 110 27.62 -10.61 -3.18
C TRP A 110 26.74 -10.11 -4.35
N ARG A 111 26.91 -10.63 -5.57
CA ARG A 111 26.17 -10.20 -6.76
C ARG A 111 24.68 -10.45 -6.68
N LEU A 112 24.23 -11.46 -5.92
CA LEU A 112 22.80 -11.77 -5.80
C LEU A 112 22.03 -10.76 -4.95
N LEU A 113 22.72 -9.98 -4.12
CA LEU A 113 22.06 -8.97 -3.29
C LEU A 113 21.36 -7.88 -4.13
N GLY A 114 21.90 -7.53 -5.30
CA GLY A 114 21.29 -6.58 -6.24
C GLY A 114 19.88 -7.00 -6.68
N PRO A 115 19.74 -8.15 -7.36
CA PRO A 115 18.45 -8.71 -7.73
C PRO A 115 17.48 -8.92 -6.55
N ILE A 116 17.99 -9.36 -5.38
CA ILE A 116 17.15 -9.52 -4.17
C ILE A 116 16.62 -8.16 -3.69
N THR A 117 17.45 -7.12 -3.72
CA THR A 117 17.05 -5.75 -3.37
C THR A 117 15.97 -5.23 -4.32
N ALA A 118 16.11 -5.50 -5.61
CA ALA A 118 15.12 -5.13 -6.61
C ALA A 118 13.77 -5.83 -6.39
N ALA A 119 13.79 -7.14 -6.13
CA ALA A 119 12.58 -7.90 -5.81
C ALA A 119 11.91 -7.39 -4.52
N ASN A 120 12.71 -7.06 -3.50
CA ASN A 120 12.21 -6.49 -2.26
C ASN A 120 11.57 -5.12 -2.48
N GLY A 121 12.24 -4.21 -3.20
CA GLY A 121 11.69 -2.90 -3.53
C GLY A 121 10.38 -2.99 -4.30
N MET A 122 10.29 -3.85 -5.32
CA MET A 122 9.05 -4.08 -6.07
C MET A 122 7.89 -4.52 -5.15
N LEU A 123 8.14 -5.44 -4.21
CA LEU A 123 7.13 -5.88 -3.25
C LEU A 123 6.65 -4.73 -2.36
N LEU A 124 7.57 -3.90 -1.85
CA LEU A 124 7.26 -2.79 -0.95
C LEU A 124 6.50 -1.66 -1.66
N PHE A 125 6.89 -1.32 -2.89
CA PHE A 125 6.14 -0.40 -3.74
C PHE A 125 4.76 -0.95 -4.08
N GLY A 126 4.63 -2.26 -4.32
CA GLY A 126 3.34 -2.92 -4.53
C GLY A 126 2.41 -2.77 -3.33
N MET A 127 2.91 -3.03 -2.12
CA MET A 127 2.14 -2.83 -0.88
C MET A 127 1.72 -1.36 -0.69
N SER A 128 2.63 -0.42 -0.96
CA SER A 128 2.33 1.02 -0.90
C SER A 128 1.27 1.46 -1.91
N THR A 129 1.31 0.92 -3.13
CA THR A 129 0.32 1.20 -4.17
C THR A 129 -1.06 0.68 -3.77
N ALA A 130 -1.13 -0.52 -3.19
CA ALA A 130 -2.38 -1.06 -2.64
C ALA A 130 -2.97 -0.19 -1.53
N LEU A 131 -2.13 0.37 -0.66
CA LEU A 131 -2.57 1.32 0.37
C LEU A 131 -3.11 2.61 -0.23
N ILE A 132 -2.38 3.23 -1.16
CA ILE A 132 -2.82 4.45 -1.84
C ILE A 132 -4.17 4.19 -2.52
N PHE A 133 -4.34 3.05 -3.18
CA PHE A 133 -5.61 2.68 -3.80
C PHE A 133 -6.73 2.56 -2.76
N ALA A 134 -6.50 1.91 -1.62
CA ALA A 134 -7.48 1.83 -0.53
C ALA A 134 -7.90 3.21 0.00
N VAL A 135 -6.97 4.17 0.05
CA VAL A 135 -7.24 5.57 0.42
C VAL A 135 -8.10 6.26 -0.62
N MET A 136 -7.73 6.12 -1.89
CA MET A 136 -8.42 6.74 -3.02
C MET A 136 -9.85 6.21 -3.16
N THR A 137 -10.04 4.90 -3.14
CA THR A 137 -11.38 4.28 -3.21
C THR A 137 -12.27 4.81 -2.10
N ARG A 138 -11.75 4.91 -0.88
CA ARG A 138 -12.51 5.41 0.26
C ARG A 138 -12.83 6.90 0.13
N ALA A 139 -11.88 7.71 -0.32
CA ALA A 139 -12.11 9.13 -0.60
C ALA A 139 -13.21 9.31 -1.68
N ALA A 140 -13.19 8.49 -2.73
CA ALA A 140 -14.20 8.50 -3.78
C ALA A 140 -15.61 8.14 -3.25
N THR A 141 -15.72 7.14 -2.37
CA THR A 141 -16.99 6.80 -1.69
C THR A 141 -17.50 7.95 -0.82
N VAL A 142 -16.62 8.57 -0.02
CA VAL A 142 -17.00 9.69 0.88
C VAL A 142 -17.44 10.93 0.09
N LEU A 143 -16.90 11.12 -1.11
CA LEU A 143 -17.26 12.22 -2.01
C LEU A 143 -18.47 11.90 -2.92
N HIS A 144 -19.12 10.74 -2.75
CA HIS A 144 -20.21 10.25 -3.62
C HIS A 144 -19.85 10.27 -5.11
N VAL A 145 -18.56 10.14 -5.46
CA VAL A 145 -18.14 9.99 -6.86
C VAL A 145 -18.70 8.69 -7.43
N TYR A 146 -18.88 7.68 -6.57
CA TYR A 146 -19.65 6.48 -6.86
C TYR A 146 -21.06 6.61 -6.27
N ASP A 147 -22.00 7.17 -7.03
CA ASP A 147 -23.43 6.99 -6.73
C ASP A 147 -23.78 5.52 -6.99
N THR A 148 -24.04 4.78 -5.91
CA THR A 148 -24.59 3.43 -6.05
C THR A 148 -26.05 3.62 -6.47
N PRO A 149 -26.50 3.12 -7.64
CA PRO A 149 -27.88 3.31 -8.08
C PRO A 149 -28.81 2.85 -6.96
N GLN A 150 -29.53 3.81 -6.38
CA GLN A 150 -30.50 3.58 -5.33
C GLN A 150 -31.41 2.45 -5.78
N ARG A 151 -31.32 1.30 -5.09
CA ARG A 151 -32.26 0.20 -5.26
C ARG A 151 -33.62 0.75 -4.83
N ARG A 152 -34.35 1.36 -5.77
CA ARG A 152 -35.72 1.84 -5.58
C ARG A 152 -36.47 0.67 -4.96
N LYS A 153 -36.93 0.81 -3.71
CA LYS A 153 -37.92 -0.12 -3.16
C LYS A 153 -39.05 -0.17 -4.19
N PRO A 154 -39.39 -1.35 -4.76
CA PRO A 154 -40.42 -1.40 -5.78
C PRO A 154 -41.72 -0.88 -5.16
N ALA A 155 -42.24 0.21 -5.72
CA ALA A 155 -43.47 0.88 -5.27
C ALA A 155 -44.71 -0.05 -5.31
N HIS A 156 -44.58 -1.23 -5.93
CA HIS A 156 -45.64 -2.22 -6.04
C HIS A 156 -46.02 -2.92 -4.72
N ARG A 157 -45.15 -2.94 -3.70
CA ARG A 157 -45.47 -3.63 -2.44
C ARG A 157 -46.54 -2.93 -1.60
N HIS A 158 -46.85 -1.66 -1.89
CA HIS A 158 -47.92 -0.92 -1.20
C HIS A 158 -49.28 -1.11 -1.88
N LYS A 159 -49.33 -1.37 -3.19
CA LYS A 159 -50.57 -1.68 -3.90
C LYS A 159 -51.06 -3.09 -3.60
N GLU A 160 -50.17 -4.07 -3.63
CA GLU A 160 -50.52 -5.48 -3.36
C GLU A 160 -51.10 -5.70 -1.95
N LYS A 161 -50.69 -4.90 -0.97
CA LYS A 161 -51.29 -4.92 0.38
C LYS A 161 -52.64 -4.20 0.46
N ALA A 162 -52.82 -3.12 -0.29
CA ALA A 162 -54.08 -2.38 -0.33
C ALA A 162 -55.17 -3.17 -1.07
N ASP A 163 -54.80 -3.87 -2.15
CA ASP A 163 -55.72 -4.70 -2.94
C ASP A 163 -56.11 -6.00 -2.21
N ALA A 164 -55.31 -6.46 -1.26
CA ALA A 164 -55.58 -7.65 -0.44
C ALA A 164 -56.44 -7.38 0.81
N GLU A 165 -56.63 -6.11 1.18
CA GLU A 165 -57.35 -5.69 2.39
C GLU A 165 -58.76 -5.14 2.07
N GLU A 166 -59.18 -5.17 0.80
CA GLU A 166 -60.55 -4.82 0.39
C GLU A 166 -61.53 -5.92 0.84
N PRO A 167 -62.51 -5.63 1.73
CA PRO A 167 -63.44 -6.64 2.22
C PRO A 167 -64.37 -7.11 1.10
N GLN A 168 -64.44 -8.43 0.88
CA GLN A 168 -65.43 -9.01 -0.03
C GLN A 168 -66.85 -8.60 0.40
N PRO A 169 -67.72 -8.19 -0.54
CA PRO A 169 -69.09 -7.84 -0.20
C PRO A 169 -69.83 -9.06 0.37
N PRO A 170 -70.71 -8.86 1.36
CA PRO A 170 -71.44 -9.96 1.96
C PRO A 170 -72.28 -10.70 0.91
N PRO A 171 -72.40 -12.03 1.01
CA PRO A 171 -73.18 -12.81 0.06
C PRO A 171 -74.63 -12.33 0.06
N GLY A 172 -75.15 -12.07 -1.14
CA GLY A 172 -76.45 -11.44 -1.36
C GLY A 172 -77.60 -12.15 -0.65
N VAL A 173 -78.50 -11.33 -0.10
CA VAL A 173 -79.83 -11.71 0.41
C VAL A 173 -80.87 -11.27 -0.62
#